data_AF-A0AA86PW01-F1
#
_entry.id   AF-A0AA86PW01-F1
#
_cell.length_a   1.000
_cell.length_b   1.000
_cell.length_c   1.000
_cell.angle_alpha   90.00
_cell.angle_beta   90.00
_cell.angle_gamma   90.00
#
_symmetry.space_group_name_H-M   'P 1'
#
loop_
_entity.id
_entity.type
_entity.pdbx_description
1 polymer ?
#
loop_
_entity_poly.entity_id
_entity_poly.type
_entity_poly.pdbx_seq_one_letter_code
_entity_poly.pdbx_strand_id
1 'polypeptide(L)'
;MYALAHLWTPQIQRDICGNTSIINASIIFSAQITQVWCLGIVGVLTLNLNVDVINLKTSVIFSSSSGSNIGSIIGAELAKICSIQNSSVQGNIYVTSDSNYIGGFCGSQNYITTIFNVIISQMNISGLTQIGGFIGQCSSNLNLINSKIFSVRLSGSSYVGIVVGLNINGVYSFSGSSSTSNYINSVSQSDCGVLSNNWSVAGC
;
A
#
# COMPACT_ATOMS: atom_id res chain seq x y z
N MET A 1 -8.48 -3.04 -21.92
CA MET A 1 -7.20 -3.78 -21.83
C MET A 1 -7.12 -4.32 -20.40
N TYR A 2 -7.17 -5.64 -20.20
CA TYR A 2 -7.16 -6.26 -18.87
C TYR A 2 -5.71 -6.35 -18.40
N ALA A 3 -5.34 -5.58 -17.38
CA ALA A 3 -4.06 -5.77 -16.70
C ALA A 3 -4.19 -6.97 -15.76
N LEU A 4 -3.36 -7.99 -15.99
CA LEU A 4 -3.25 -9.14 -15.10
C LEU A 4 -2.71 -8.66 -13.75
N ALA A 5 -3.47 -8.88 -12.68
CA ALA A 5 -2.92 -8.80 -11.34
C ALA A 5 -1.91 -9.93 -11.19
N HIS A 6 -0.64 -9.58 -11.03
CA HIS A 6 0.44 -10.56 -10.93
C HIS A 6 0.46 -11.15 -9.53
N LEU A 7 0.27 -12.46 -9.43
CA LEU A 7 0.37 -13.20 -8.19
C LEU A 7 1.76 -13.80 -8.03
N TRP A 8 2.51 -13.33 -7.03
CA TRP A 8 3.87 -13.80 -6.76
C TRP A 8 3.83 -14.83 -5.64
N THR A 9 3.78 -16.10 -6.02
CA THR A 9 4.04 -17.22 -5.12
C THR A 9 5.53 -17.55 -5.17
N PRO A 10 6.10 -18.25 -4.17
CA PRO A 10 7.51 -18.63 -4.14
C PRO A 10 8.04 -19.38 -5.38
N GLN A 11 7.14 -19.86 -6.26
CA GLN A 11 7.51 -20.60 -7.48
C GLN A 11 7.36 -19.82 -8.78
N ILE A 12 6.78 -18.61 -8.79
CA ILE A 12 6.60 -17.82 -10.02
C ILE A 12 7.06 -16.39 -9.75
N GLN A 13 8.36 -16.17 -9.97
CA GLN A 13 8.95 -14.85 -10.10
C GLN A 13 8.92 -14.50 -11.59
N ARG A 14 7.96 -13.67 -12.01
CA ARG A 14 8.05 -12.97 -13.30
C ARG A 14 8.16 -11.49 -13.02
N ASP A 15 9.39 -10.99 -13.11
CA ASP A 15 9.67 -9.57 -13.10
C ASP A 15 8.91 -8.90 -14.26
N ILE A 16 8.29 -7.75 -13.98
CA ILE A 16 7.92 -6.83 -15.06
C ILE A 16 9.25 -6.28 -15.55
N CYS A 17 9.78 -6.77 -16.67
CA CYS A 17 11.01 -6.23 -17.26
C CYS A 17 10.66 -5.17 -18.31
N GLY A 18 11.21 -3.96 -18.16
CA GLY A 18 11.04 -2.83 -19.09
C GLY A 18 10.09 -1.72 -18.61
N ASN A 19 10.16 -0.55 -19.26
CA ASN A 19 9.26 0.56 -18.98
C ASN A 19 7.81 0.11 -19.18
N THR A 20 6.97 0.28 -18.15
CA THR A 20 5.60 -0.24 -18.15
C THR A 20 4.64 0.85 -17.71
N SER A 21 3.61 1.09 -18.50
CA SER A 21 2.57 2.05 -18.15
C SER A 21 1.21 1.37 -18.06
N ILE A 22 0.53 1.57 -16.94
CA ILE A 22 -0.87 1.15 -16.73
C ILE A 22 -1.71 2.42 -16.72
N ILE A 23 -2.49 2.62 -17.78
CA ILE A 23 -3.23 3.86 -18.00
C ILE A 23 -4.72 3.55 -18.22
N ASN A 24 -5.60 4.27 -17.55
CA ASN A 24 -7.07 4.20 -17.72
C ASN A 24 -7.61 2.78 -17.54
N ALA A 25 -7.13 2.08 -16.50
CA ALA A 25 -7.51 0.70 -16.22
C ALA A 25 -8.45 0.61 -15.01
N SER A 26 -9.34 -0.39 -15.05
CA SER A 26 -10.12 -0.83 -13.90
C SER A 26 -9.80 -2.29 -13.64
N ILE A 27 -9.26 -2.60 -12.47
CA ILE A 27 -8.79 -3.94 -12.11
C ILE A 27 -9.56 -4.42 -10.88
N ILE A 28 -10.17 -5.58 -10.98
CA ILE A 28 -10.74 -6.30 -9.84
C ILE A 28 -9.88 -7.54 -9.64
N PHE A 29 -9.30 -7.65 -8.46
CA PHE A 29 -8.46 -8.79 -8.10
C PHE A 29 -9.07 -9.50 -6.91
N SER A 30 -9.27 -10.82 -7.04
CA SER A 30 -9.78 -11.67 -5.97
C SER A 30 -8.92 -12.92 -5.87
N ALA A 31 -8.33 -13.18 -4.70
CA ALA A 31 -7.53 -14.38 -4.49
C ALA A 31 -7.51 -14.84 -3.03
N GLN A 32 -7.37 -16.15 -2.86
CA GLN A 32 -7.12 -16.81 -1.59
C GLN A 32 -5.92 -17.75 -1.76
N ILE A 33 -4.81 -17.44 -1.11
CA ILE A 33 -3.53 -18.14 -1.32
C ILE A 33 -2.88 -18.42 0.01
N THR A 34 -2.29 -19.60 0.20
CA THR A 34 -1.67 -19.97 1.47
C THR A 34 -0.48 -19.07 1.83
N GLN A 35 0.45 -18.85 0.89
CA GLN A 35 1.65 -18.04 1.13
C GLN A 35 1.91 -17.07 -0.02
N VAL A 36 2.11 -15.80 0.30
CA VAL A 36 2.43 -14.75 -0.68
C VAL A 36 3.61 -13.94 -0.19
N TRP A 37 4.60 -13.74 -1.07
CA TRP A 37 5.78 -12.96 -0.74
C TRP A 37 5.65 -11.49 -1.13
N CYS A 38 4.78 -11.25 -2.12
CA CYS A 38 4.52 -9.95 -2.65
C CYS A 38 3.17 -9.94 -3.37
N LEU A 39 2.36 -8.92 -3.10
CA LEU A 39 1.11 -8.72 -3.81
C LEU A 39 0.99 -7.27 -4.24
N GLY A 40 0.68 -7.07 -5.51
CA GLY A 40 0.30 -5.79 -6.10
C GLY A 40 0.01 -5.97 -7.58
N ILE A 41 -0.74 -5.04 -8.18
CA ILE A 41 -0.80 -4.94 -9.65
C ILE A 41 0.61 -4.85 -10.22
N VAL A 42 1.44 -4.11 -9.52
CA VAL A 42 2.87 -4.03 -9.67
C VAL A 42 3.47 -4.79 -8.47
N GLY A 43 3.71 -6.09 -8.63
CA GLY A 43 4.15 -6.98 -7.54
C GLY A 43 5.48 -6.53 -6.93
N VAL A 44 6.60 -6.94 -7.51
CA VAL A 44 7.93 -6.45 -7.13
C VAL A 44 8.48 -5.61 -8.27
N LEU A 45 8.93 -4.39 -7.95
CA LEU A 45 9.68 -3.56 -8.88
C LEU A 45 11.18 -3.77 -8.67
N THR A 46 11.80 -4.59 -9.52
CA THR A 46 13.24 -4.82 -9.51
C THR A 46 13.90 -4.00 -10.63
N LEU A 47 14.97 -3.26 -10.29
CA LEU A 47 15.96 -2.59 -11.16
C LEU A 47 15.47 -1.66 -12.29
N ASN A 48 15.70 -0.34 -12.14
CA ASN A 48 15.73 0.68 -13.22
C ASN A 48 14.56 0.66 -14.22
N LEU A 49 13.33 0.55 -13.73
CA LEU A 49 12.12 0.58 -14.56
C LEU A 49 11.37 1.88 -14.36
N ASN A 50 11.03 2.55 -15.45
CA ASN A 50 10.05 3.61 -15.40
C ASN A 50 8.66 2.98 -15.42
N VAL A 51 8.02 2.92 -14.25
CA VAL A 51 6.62 2.48 -14.13
C VAL A 51 5.72 3.69 -13.89
N ASP A 52 4.73 3.84 -14.75
CA ASP A 52 3.69 4.86 -14.65
C ASP A 52 2.33 4.20 -14.41
N VAL A 53 1.67 4.57 -13.31
CA VAL A 53 0.32 4.11 -12.99
C VAL A 53 -0.60 5.32 -12.95
N ILE A 54 -1.47 5.44 -13.95
CA ILE A 54 -2.26 6.65 -14.20
C ILE A 54 -3.73 6.28 -14.38
N ASN A 55 -4.62 6.96 -13.66
CA ASN A 55 -6.08 6.76 -13.77
C ASN A 55 -6.49 5.30 -13.54
N LEU A 56 -5.85 4.63 -12.58
CA LEU A 56 -6.15 3.25 -12.22
C LEU A 56 -7.25 3.20 -11.15
N LYS A 57 -8.27 2.38 -11.36
CA LYS A 57 -9.24 2.02 -10.33
C LYS A 57 -9.06 0.57 -9.94
N THR A 58 -8.87 0.29 -8.65
CA THR A 58 -8.61 -1.06 -8.16
C THR A 58 -9.56 -1.44 -7.04
N SER A 59 -10.13 -2.65 -7.15
CA SER A 59 -10.82 -3.32 -6.06
C SER A 59 -10.13 -4.63 -5.74
N VAL A 60 -9.69 -4.82 -4.49
CA VAL A 60 -8.97 -6.02 -4.04
C VAL A 60 -9.82 -6.84 -3.07
N ILE A 61 -9.84 -8.15 -3.23
CA ILE A 61 -10.34 -9.09 -2.22
C ILE A 61 -9.26 -10.16 -2.07
N PHE A 62 -8.43 -10.01 -1.05
CA PHE A 62 -7.29 -10.88 -0.83
C PHE A 62 -7.33 -11.52 0.55
N SER A 63 -7.07 -12.82 0.60
CA SER A 63 -6.83 -13.53 1.85
C SER A 63 -5.64 -14.47 1.76
N SER A 64 -4.88 -14.56 2.85
CA SER A 64 -3.75 -15.47 2.94
C SER A 64 -3.47 -15.93 4.37
N SER A 65 -2.85 -17.11 4.54
CA SER A 65 -2.32 -17.49 5.85
C SER A 65 -1.02 -16.71 6.14
N SER A 66 -0.11 -16.59 5.18
CA SER A 66 1.12 -15.80 5.32
C SER A 66 1.39 -14.89 4.13
N GLY A 67 1.85 -13.68 4.40
CA GLY A 67 1.90 -12.59 3.42
C GLY A 67 2.96 -11.57 3.75
N SER A 68 3.92 -11.34 2.85
CA SER A 68 4.83 -10.20 2.94
C SER A 68 4.60 -9.21 1.80
N ASN A 69 4.90 -7.92 2.00
CA ASN A 69 4.86 -6.89 0.97
C ASN A 69 3.54 -6.87 0.19
N ILE A 70 2.44 -6.67 0.92
CA ILE A 70 1.09 -6.74 0.37
C ILE A 70 0.57 -5.32 0.18
N GLY A 71 0.32 -4.94 -1.07
CA GLY A 71 -0.42 -3.72 -1.40
C GLY A 71 -1.32 -3.91 -2.60
N SER A 72 -2.33 -3.06 -2.74
CA SER A 72 -3.28 -3.23 -3.86
C SER A 72 -2.68 -2.83 -5.20
N ILE A 73 -1.79 -1.84 -5.21
CA ILE A 73 -1.12 -1.36 -6.41
C ILE A 73 0.33 -1.81 -6.42
N ILE A 74 1.06 -1.63 -5.32
CA ILE A 74 2.48 -2.04 -5.21
C ILE A 74 2.64 -3.05 -4.09
N GLY A 75 3.32 -4.15 -4.35
CA GLY A 75 3.72 -5.04 -3.26
C GLY A 75 4.98 -4.54 -2.58
N ALA A 76 6.09 -4.54 -3.32
CA ALA A 76 7.37 -4.01 -2.86
C ALA A 76 8.00 -3.09 -3.91
N GLU A 77 8.35 -1.88 -3.49
CA GLU A 77 9.18 -0.97 -4.25
C GLU A 77 10.66 -1.28 -3.94
N LEU A 78 11.34 -1.96 -4.86
CA LEU A 78 12.80 -2.18 -4.80
C LEU A 78 13.56 -1.37 -5.87
N ALA A 79 12.87 -0.50 -6.59
CA ALA A 79 13.41 0.43 -7.56
C ALA A 79 12.56 1.70 -7.63
N LYS A 80 13.14 2.79 -8.13
CA LYS A 80 12.47 4.09 -8.24
C LYS A 80 11.25 4.01 -9.15
N ILE A 81 10.08 4.39 -8.65
CA ILE A 81 8.87 4.56 -9.45
C ILE A 81 8.85 5.95 -10.12
N CYS A 82 8.38 6.02 -11.37
CA CYS A 82 8.36 7.26 -12.14
C CYS A 82 7.16 8.14 -11.83
N SER A 83 5.94 7.61 -11.84
CA SER A 83 4.77 8.37 -11.41
C SER A 83 3.59 7.46 -11.04
N ILE A 84 2.88 7.83 -9.97
CA ILE A 84 1.56 7.26 -9.69
C ILE A 84 0.60 8.38 -9.43
N GLN A 85 -0.47 8.43 -10.22
CA GLN A 85 -1.39 9.54 -10.16
C GLN A 85 -2.84 9.19 -10.48
N ASN A 86 -3.75 9.98 -9.90
CA ASN A 86 -5.19 9.97 -10.18
C ASN A 86 -5.82 8.58 -10.04
N SER A 87 -5.34 7.78 -9.08
CA SER A 87 -5.72 6.39 -8.93
C SER A 87 -6.55 6.18 -7.65
N SER A 88 -7.42 5.18 -7.65
CA SER A 88 -8.27 4.88 -6.49
C SER A 88 -8.24 3.41 -6.13
N VAL A 89 -8.20 3.11 -4.84
CA VAL A 89 -8.16 1.75 -4.30
C VAL A 89 -9.25 1.55 -3.27
N GLN A 90 -9.90 0.39 -3.33
CA GLN A 90 -10.85 -0.09 -2.33
C GLN A 90 -10.76 -1.62 -2.18
N GLY A 91 -11.37 -2.15 -1.11
CA GLY A 91 -11.49 -3.60 -0.93
C GLY A 91 -11.00 -4.13 0.42
N ASN A 92 -10.61 -5.40 0.43
CA ASN A 92 -10.28 -6.14 1.64
C ASN A 92 -8.99 -6.94 1.49
N ILE A 93 -8.14 -6.87 2.52
CA ILE A 93 -6.88 -7.60 2.61
C ILE A 93 -6.82 -8.26 3.98
N TYR A 94 -6.72 -9.59 4.03
CA TYR A 94 -6.68 -10.35 5.28
C TYR A 94 -5.49 -11.32 5.29
N VAL A 95 -4.59 -11.19 6.26
CA VAL A 95 -3.48 -12.14 6.46
C VAL A 95 -3.47 -12.61 7.92
N THR A 96 -3.45 -13.92 8.17
CA THR A 96 -3.85 -14.46 9.48
C THR A 96 -2.74 -14.94 10.41
N SER A 97 -1.59 -15.42 9.90
CA SER A 97 -0.58 -16.09 10.76
C SER A 97 0.81 -15.46 10.72
N ASP A 98 1.29 -15.06 9.54
CA ASP A 98 2.57 -14.38 9.40
C ASP A 98 2.41 -13.28 8.36
N SER A 99 2.35 -12.03 8.81
CA SER A 99 2.31 -10.89 7.88
C SER A 99 3.37 -9.88 8.18
N ASN A 100 4.01 -9.39 7.12
CA ASN A 100 4.96 -8.28 7.16
C ASN A 100 4.60 -7.27 6.07
N TYR A 101 4.51 -5.99 6.44
CA TYR A 101 4.31 -4.86 5.51
C TYR A 101 3.05 -4.99 4.64
N ILE A 102 1.90 -4.64 5.22
CA ILE A 102 0.61 -4.59 4.52
C ILE A 102 0.17 -3.15 4.39
N GLY A 103 0.02 -2.66 3.17
CA GLY A 103 -0.55 -1.35 2.89
C GLY A 103 -1.80 -1.44 2.04
N GLY A 104 -2.72 -0.49 2.18
CA GLY A 104 -3.84 -0.40 1.25
C GLY A 104 -3.39 -0.13 -0.18
N PHE A 105 -2.34 0.68 -0.34
CA PHE A 105 -1.74 1.03 -1.63
C PHE A 105 -0.44 0.27 -1.90
N CYS A 106 0.52 0.35 -0.98
CA CYS A 106 1.87 -0.22 -1.12
C CYS A 106 2.27 -1.02 0.13
N GLY A 107 2.75 -2.26 -0.05
CA GLY A 107 3.23 -3.07 1.07
C GLY A 107 4.50 -2.49 1.70
N SER A 108 5.59 -2.47 0.94
CA SER A 108 6.90 -1.93 1.35
C SER A 108 7.44 -0.91 0.36
N GLN A 109 7.79 0.26 0.87
CA GLN A 109 8.22 1.43 0.12
C GLN A 109 9.69 1.74 0.50
N ASN A 110 10.62 1.58 -0.44
CA ASN A 110 12.06 1.75 -0.16
C ASN A 110 12.76 2.84 -0.98
N TYR A 111 12.11 3.44 -1.98
CA TYR A 111 12.69 4.48 -2.83
C TYR A 111 11.82 5.72 -2.95
N ILE A 112 12.41 6.89 -3.12
CA ILE A 112 11.64 8.14 -3.12
C ILE A 112 10.52 8.09 -4.17
N THR A 113 9.27 8.10 -3.69
CA THR A 113 8.07 8.11 -4.54
C THR A 113 7.28 9.39 -4.30
N THR A 114 6.91 10.07 -5.38
CA THR A 114 5.87 11.09 -5.36
C THR A 114 4.58 10.47 -5.85
N ILE A 115 3.52 10.57 -5.05
CA ILE A 115 2.20 10.03 -5.36
C ILE A 115 1.19 11.17 -5.31
N PHE A 116 0.43 11.33 -6.39
CA PHE A 116 -0.45 12.47 -6.59
C PHE A 116 -1.90 12.05 -6.78
N ASN A 117 -2.85 12.73 -6.14
CA ASN A 117 -4.29 12.49 -6.34
C ASN A 117 -4.70 11.01 -6.18
N VAL A 118 -4.14 10.30 -5.20
CA VAL A 118 -4.55 8.92 -4.92
C VAL A 118 -5.61 8.88 -3.84
N ILE A 119 -6.63 8.05 -4.05
CA ILE A 119 -7.74 7.87 -3.10
C ILE A 119 -7.74 6.45 -2.58
N ILE A 120 -7.67 6.28 -1.27
CA ILE A 120 -7.93 5.01 -0.59
C ILE A 120 -9.27 5.12 0.13
N SER A 121 -10.21 4.26 -0.22
CA SER A 121 -11.55 4.29 0.34
C SER A 121 -12.10 2.90 0.62
N GLN A 122 -12.90 2.74 1.68
CA GLN A 122 -13.60 1.49 1.98
C GLN A 122 -12.65 0.29 2.05
N MET A 123 -11.47 0.48 2.64
CA MET A 123 -10.47 -0.56 2.78
C MET A 123 -10.59 -1.23 4.15
N ASN A 124 -10.63 -2.57 4.18
CA ASN A 124 -10.47 -3.33 5.41
C ASN A 124 -9.17 -4.12 5.33
N ILE A 125 -8.25 -3.88 6.26
CA ILE A 125 -6.92 -4.49 6.26
C ILE A 125 -6.68 -5.16 7.60
N SER A 126 -6.39 -6.46 7.58
CA SER A 126 -6.02 -7.22 8.77
C SER A 126 -4.70 -7.96 8.55
N GLY A 127 -3.86 -7.93 9.58
CA GLY A 127 -2.56 -8.57 9.63
C GLY A 127 -2.02 -8.59 11.04
N LEU A 128 -0.70 -8.72 11.19
CA LEU A 128 -0.02 -8.80 12.48
C LEU A 128 0.91 -7.62 12.72
N THR A 129 1.94 -7.43 11.89
CA THR A 129 3.09 -6.60 12.31
C THR A 129 3.03 -5.16 11.79
N GLN A 130 3.18 -4.87 10.50
CA GLN A 130 3.18 -3.49 9.96
C GLN A 130 2.02 -3.27 9.01
N ILE A 131 1.03 -2.48 9.43
CA ILE A 131 -0.20 -2.24 8.68
C ILE A 131 -0.43 -0.75 8.46
N GLY A 132 -0.43 -0.34 7.20
CA GLY A 132 -0.78 0.99 6.76
C GLY A 132 -2.11 1.03 6.02
N GLY A 133 -2.94 2.03 6.29
CA GLY A 133 -4.05 2.32 5.37
C GLY A 133 -3.55 2.72 3.98
N PHE A 134 -2.38 3.35 3.88
CA PHE A 134 -1.72 3.65 2.61
C PHE A 134 -0.48 2.75 2.39
N ILE A 135 0.54 2.84 3.25
CA ILE A 135 1.81 2.11 3.14
C ILE A 135 2.10 1.26 4.37
N GLY A 136 2.40 -0.03 4.19
CA GLY A 136 2.76 -0.92 5.31
C GLY A 136 4.07 -0.48 5.99
N GLN A 137 5.16 -0.44 5.22
CA GLN A 137 6.47 0.07 5.66
C GLN A 137 7.00 1.15 4.72
N CYS A 138 7.51 2.24 5.31
CA CYS A 138 8.19 3.33 4.62
C CYS A 138 9.65 3.41 5.10
N SER A 139 10.60 3.24 4.18
CA SER A 139 12.05 3.28 4.45
C SER A 139 12.74 4.48 3.80
N SER A 140 12.01 5.33 3.08
CA SER A 140 12.58 6.47 2.34
C SER A 140 11.57 7.63 2.24
N ASN A 141 11.94 8.73 1.59
CA ASN A 141 11.04 9.87 1.51
C ASN A 141 9.79 9.59 0.68
N LEU A 142 8.64 10.01 1.19
CA LEU A 142 7.35 9.81 0.54
C LEU A 142 6.62 11.15 0.44
N ASN A 143 6.23 11.54 -0.78
CA ASN A 143 5.42 12.74 -0.97
C ASN A 143 4.02 12.36 -1.45
N LEU A 144 3.05 12.45 -0.55
CA LEU A 144 1.63 12.26 -0.84
C LEU A 144 0.98 13.63 -1.06
N ILE A 145 0.66 13.91 -2.32
CA ILE A 145 0.13 15.22 -2.73
C ILE A 145 -1.33 15.06 -3.12
N ASN A 146 -2.22 15.86 -2.50
CA ASN A 146 -3.67 15.86 -2.74
C ASN A 146 -4.30 14.45 -2.71
N SER A 147 -3.75 13.57 -1.87
CA SER A 147 -4.22 12.20 -1.70
C SER A 147 -5.21 12.10 -0.55
N LYS A 148 -6.15 11.16 -0.60
CA LYS A 148 -7.25 11.07 0.37
C LYS A 148 -7.37 9.66 0.91
N ILE A 149 -7.60 9.54 2.22
CA ILE A 149 -7.78 8.25 2.90
C ILE A 149 -9.04 8.35 3.77
N PHE A 150 -10.09 7.61 3.44
CA PHE A 150 -11.33 7.66 4.22
C PHE A 150 -12.01 6.29 4.32
N SER A 151 -12.67 6.04 5.44
CA SER A 151 -13.37 4.77 5.69
C SER A 151 -12.45 3.55 5.58
N VAL A 152 -11.30 3.59 6.26
CA VAL A 152 -10.34 2.49 6.32
C VAL A 152 -10.38 1.84 7.70
N ARG A 153 -10.57 0.51 7.76
CA ARG A 153 -10.50 -0.26 9.01
C ARG A 153 -9.23 -1.08 9.02
N LEU A 154 -8.44 -0.94 10.09
CA LEU A 154 -7.16 -1.60 10.25
C LEU A 154 -7.18 -2.46 11.51
N SER A 155 -6.65 -3.67 11.42
CA SER A 155 -6.51 -4.60 12.55
C SER A 155 -5.14 -5.26 12.52
N GLY A 156 -4.30 -4.96 13.52
CA GLY A 156 -2.95 -5.50 13.63
C GLY A 156 -2.43 -5.45 15.05
N SER A 157 -1.43 -6.27 15.37
CA SER A 157 -0.90 -6.44 16.73
C SER A 157 0.32 -5.59 17.06
N SER A 158 0.99 -4.99 16.07
CA SER A 158 2.22 -4.19 16.32
C SER A 158 2.10 -2.74 15.81
N TYR A 159 2.54 -2.44 14.60
CA TYR A 159 2.63 -1.10 14.02
C TYR A 159 1.46 -0.85 13.06
N VAL A 160 0.44 -0.10 13.50
CA VAL A 160 -0.76 0.17 12.72
C VAL A 160 -0.97 1.67 12.56
N GLY A 161 -1.06 2.16 11.33
CA GLY A 161 -1.27 3.58 11.05
C GLY A 161 -2.11 3.84 9.81
N ILE A 162 -2.88 4.93 9.83
CA ILE A 162 -3.80 5.28 8.72
C ILE A 162 -3.02 5.56 7.43
N VAL A 163 -1.89 6.25 7.51
CA VAL A 163 -1.04 6.53 6.35
C VAL A 163 0.05 5.47 6.25
N VAL A 164 0.94 5.41 7.26
CA VAL A 164 2.07 4.48 7.28
C VAL A 164 1.98 3.60 8.52
N GLY A 165 2.17 2.28 8.38
CA GLY A 165 2.26 1.36 9.51
C GLY A 165 3.56 1.54 10.30
N LEU A 166 4.70 1.29 9.65
CA LEU A 166 6.04 1.50 10.20
C LEU A 166 6.85 2.45 9.32
N ASN A 167 7.43 3.48 9.94
CA ASN A 167 8.37 4.39 9.28
C ASN A 167 9.76 4.22 9.90
N ILE A 168 10.73 3.74 9.12
CA ILE A 168 12.07 3.40 9.64
C ILE A 168 13.07 4.54 9.39
N ASN A 169 13.02 5.15 8.21
CA ASN A 169 13.97 6.17 7.76
C ASN A 169 13.34 7.20 6.80
N GLY A 170 12.01 7.21 6.67
CA GLY A 170 11.30 8.06 5.73
C GLY A 170 10.92 9.41 6.34
N VAL A 171 11.12 10.49 5.60
CA VAL A 171 10.35 11.72 5.80
C VAL A 171 9.18 11.68 4.84
N TYR A 172 7.95 11.68 5.37
CA TYR A 172 6.78 11.78 4.51
C TYR A 172 6.06 13.11 4.67
N SER A 173 5.60 13.66 3.54
CA SER A 173 4.69 14.79 3.51
C SER A 173 3.32 14.32 3.04
N PHE A 174 2.27 14.74 3.73
CA PHE A 174 0.89 14.45 3.37
C PHE A 174 0.11 15.75 3.25
N SER A 175 -0.18 16.16 2.03
CA SER A 175 -1.02 17.33 1.72
C SER A 175 -2.40 16.88 1.23
N GLY A 176 -3.08 16.14 2.09
CA GLY A 176 -4.31 15.43 1.78
C GLY A 176 -5.36 15.55 2.89
N SER A 177 -6.48 14.87 2.73
CA SER A 177 -7.54 14.80 3.75
C SER A 177 -7.78 13.37 4.21
N SER A 178 -7.88 13.14 5.51
CA SER A 178 -8.39 11.90 6.09
C SER A 178 -9.70 12.16 6.86
N SER A 179 -10.66 11.23 6.79
CA SER A 179 -11.94 11.37 7.53
C SER A 179 -12.27 10.12 8.37
N THR A 180 -13.00 10.37 9.45
CA THR A 180 -12.96 9.68 10.75
C THR A 180 -13.81 8.42 10.90
N SER A 181 -14.21 7.73 9.83
CA SER A 181 -14.70 6.35 9.99
C SER A 181 -13.53 5.33 10.00
N ASN A 182 -12.42 5.69 10.63
CA ASN A 182 -11.24 4.83 10.72
C ASN A 182 -11.23 4.14 12.07
N TYR A 183 -11.32 2.82 12.06
CA TYR A 183 -11.27 1.98 13.27
C TYR A 183 -9.93 1.26 13.29
N ILE A 184 -9.11 1.53 14.31
CA ILE A 184 -7.81 0.88 14.54
C ILE A 184 -7.96 -0.02 15.76
N ASN A 185 -7.95 -1.34 15.55
CA ASN A 185 -7.91 -2.32 16.63
C ASN A 185 -6.43 -2.63 16.91
N SER A 186 -5.93 -2.17 18.06
CA SER A 186 -4.56 -2.23 18.61
C SER A 186 -3.48 -1.37 17.94
N VAL A 187 -2.82 -0.54 18.76
CA VAL A 187 -1.64 0.28 18.42
C VAL A 187 -0.53 -0.08 19.40
N SER A 188 0.64 -0.51 18.90
CA SER A 188 1.91 -0.31 19.58
C SER A 188 2.76 0.64 18.72
N GLN A 189 3.33 1.67 19.37
CA GLN A 189 3.95 2.85 18.79
C GLN A 189 4.72 2.62 17.47
N SER A 190 4.44 3.43 16.44
CA SER A 190 5.43 3.82 15.44
C SER A 190 5.71 5.31 15.53
N ASP A 191 6.98 5.68 15.43
CA ASP A 191 7.44 7.08 15.43
C ASP A 191 6.66 7.89 14.39
N CYS A 192 5.82 8.78 14.90
CA CYS A 192 5.11 9.76 14.10
C CYS A 192 6.15 10.71 13.49
N GLY A 193 6.58 10.43 12.26
CA GLY A 193 7.30 11.40 11.45
C GLY A 193 6.58 12.75 11.50
N VAL A 194 7.35 13.83 11.68
CA VAL A 194 6.88 15.20 11.90
C VAL A 194 5.80 15.57 10.88
N LEU A 195 4.53 15.58 11.33
CA LEU A 195 3.39 16.12 10.59
C LEU A 195 3.53 17.64 10.56
N SER A 196 4.25 18.19 9.58
CA SER A 196 4.18 19.62 9.27
C SER A 196 2.89 19.91 8.51
N ASN A 197 1.74 19.87 9.22
CA ASN A 197 0.55 20.73 9.02
C ASN A 197 -0.67 20.21 9.82
N ASN A 198 -1.07 21.00 10.83
CA ASN A 198 -2.34 21.10 11.59
C ASN A 198 -3.55 20.23 11.19
N TRP A 199 -3.58 18.92 11.47
CA TRP A 199 -4.84 18.15 11.50
C TRP A 199 -4.81 17.13 12.65
N SER A 200 -5.88 17.13 13.44
CA SER A 200 -6.07 16.25 14.59
C SER A 200 -6.22 14.80 14.16
N VAL A 201 -5.23 13.96 14.45
CA VAL A 201 -5.41 12.50 14.52
C VAL A 201 -6.05 12.21 15.88
N ALA A 202 -7.33 11.85 15.87
CA ALA A 202 -7.92 11.21 17.04
C ALA A 202 -7.37 9.78 17.12
N GLY A 203 -6.45 9.55 18.06
CA GLY A 203 -5.82 8.27 18.33
C GLY A 203 -4.30 8.28 18.16
N CYS A 204 -3.62 9.01 19.05
CA CYS A 204 -2.27 8.68 19.50
C CYS A 204 -2.39 8.07 20.90
#